data_AF-A0A949YS83-F1
#
_entry.id   AF-A0A949YS83-F1
#
_cell.length_a   1.000
_cell.length_b   1.000
_cell.length_c   1.000
_cell.angle_alpha   90.00
_cell.angle_beta   90.00
_cell.angle_gamma   90.00
#
_symmetry.space_group_name_H-M   'P 1'
#
loop_
_entity.id
_entity.type
_entity.pdbx_description
1 polymer ?
#
loop_
_entity_poly.entity_id
_entity_poly.type
_entity_poly.pdbx_seq_one_letter_code
_entity_poly.pdbx_strand_id
1 'polypeptide(L)'
;MATEAVAHQAHEEHEEPNYIAIFIYLAVLTAVELLVYAMGFTTVLKVGLLVALALAKAVLVAMYFMHLSFERRALWIIAGIPLVLVAFCYLMLRPDLSARAWTSQPHPEQAVGVHEGSETSAPAPAQSAPPQS
;
A
#
# COMPACT_ATOMS: atom_id res chain seq x y z
N MET A 1 57.20 -5.45 -32.08
CA MET A 1 56.44 -4.18 -31.94
C MET A 1 54.94 -4.47 -31.85
N ALA A 2 54.47 -5.18 -30.82
CA ALA A 2 53.03 -5.47 -30.64
C ALA A 2 52.67 -5.76 -29.16
N THR A 3 53.39 -5.15 -28.21
CA THR A 3 53.18 -5.34 -26.76
C THR A 3 52.84 -4.04 -26.05
N GLU A 4 52.22 -3.09 -26.74
CA GLU A 4 51.84 -1.78 -26.16
C GLU A 4 50.32 -1.54 -26.17
N ALA A 5 49.51 -2.58 -26.45
CA ALA A 5 48.04 -2.46 -26.46
C ALA A 5 47.36 -2.76 -25.10
N VAL A 6 48.12 -2.94 -24.01
CA VAL A 6 47.56 -3.34 -22.68
C VAL A 6 47.77 -2.26 -21.60
N ALA A 7 48.37 -1.11 -21.90
CA ALA A 7 48.74 -0.13 -20.87
C ALA A 7 48.08 1.25 -21.06
N HIS A 8 46.76 1.29 -21.24
CA HIS A 8 46.02 2.52 -20.97
C HIS A 8 44.66 2.26 -20.31
N GLN A 9 44.66 1.42 -19.27
CA GLN A 9 43.69 1.59 -18.18
C GLN A 9 44.16 2.74 -17.30
N ALA A 10 44.01 3.97 -17.79
CA ALA A 10 43.98 5.13 -16.92
C ALA A 10 42.61 5.10 -16.24
N HIS A 11 42.61 4.66 -14.98
CA HIS A 11 41.52 4.85 -14.03
C HIS A 11 41.28 6.36 -13.89
N GLU A 12 40.38 6.92 -14.70
CA GLU A 12 39.76 8.18 -14.36
C GLU A 12 38.77 7.88 -13.23
N GLU A 13 39.20 8.19 -12.01
CA GLU A 13 38.40 8.23 -10.81
C GLU A 13 37.35 9.34 -10.97
N HIS A 14 36.32 9.07 -11.75
CA HIS A 14 35.15 9.93 -11.81
C HIS A 14 34.45 9.81 -10.45
N GLU A 15 34.47 10.89 -9.66
CA GLU A 15 33.57 11.12 -8.54
C GLU A 15 32.13 11.17 -9.05
N GLU A 16 31.61 10.03 -9.50
CA GLU A 16 30.20 9.90 -9.81
C GLU A 16 29.44 10.01 -8.49
N PRO A 17 28.37 10.82 -8.43
CA PRO A 17 27.55 10.89 -7.24
C PRO A 17 27.09 9.47 -6.91
N ASN A 18 27.44 8.96 -5.73
CA ASN A 18 27.26 7.57 -5.36
C ASN A 18 25.79 7.20 -5.13
N TYR A 19 24.95 7.23 -6.18
CA TYR A 19 23.51 6.91 -6.15
C TYR A 19 23.24 5.48 -5.64
N ILE A 20 24.18 4.56 -5.88
CA ILE A 20 24.15 3.18 -5.37
C ILE A 20 24.15 3.16 -3.84
N ALA A 21 24.95 4.00 -3.18
CA ALA A 21 24.99 4.04 -1.71
C ALA A 21 23.63 4.40 -1.10
N ILE A 22 22.92 5.38 -1.66
CA ILE A 22 21.58 5.80 -1.22
C ILE A 22 20.56 4.73 -1.46
N PHE A 23 20.62 4.09 -2.63
CA PHE A 23 19.75 2.95 -2.89
C PHE A 23 19.90 1.88 -1.81
N ILE A 24 21.14 1.58 -1.41
CA ILE A 24 21.41 0.65 -0.30
C ILE A 24 20.89 1.19 1.03
N TYR A 25 21.12 2.46 1.38
CA TYR A 25 20.57 3.04 2.60
C TYR A 25 19.04 2.98 2.65
N LEU A 26 18.36 3.31 1.55
CA LEU A 26 16.90 3.26 1.43
C LEU A 26 16.39 1.81 1.52
N ALA A 27 17.08 0.87 0.88
CA ALA A 27 16.77 -0.55 0.96
C ALA A 27 16.90 -1.08 2.39
N VAL A 28 17.99 -0.72 3.09
CA VAL A 28 18.19 -1.07 4.51
C VAL A 28 17.09 -0.46 5.37
N LEU A 29 16.76 0.82 5.18
CA LEU A 29 15.70 1.48 5.95
C LEU A 29 14.32 0.84 5.70
N THR A 30 14.10 0.24 4.54
CA THR A 30 12.87 -0.48 4.20
C THR A 30 12.88 -1.89 4.80
N ALA A 31 14.01 -2.58 4.79
CA ALA A 31 14.16 -3.88 5.45
C ALA A 31 13.95 -3.76 6.97
N VAL A 32 14.51 -2.73 7.60
CA VAL A 32 14.29 -2.44 9.03
C VAL A 32 12.81 -2.18 9.30
N GLU A 33 12.15 -1.38 8.47
CA GLU A 33 10.71 -1.11 8.60
C GLU A 33 9.87 -2.39 8.55
N LEU A 34 10.17 -3.30 7.60
CA LEU A 34 9.51 -4.59 7.48
C LEU A 34 9.74 -5.50 8.70
N LEU A 35 10.97 -5.51 9.23
CA LEU A 35 11.29 -6.25 10.46
C LEU A 35 10.48 -5.73 11.64
N VAL A 36 10.40 -4.41 11.80
CA VAL A 36 9.60 -3.81 12.87
C VAL A 36 8.12 -4.11 12.67
N TYR A 37 7.61 -4.04 11.44
CA TYR A 37 6.23 -4.40 11.13
C TYR A 37 5.91 -5.84 11.54
N ALA A 38 6.84 -6.76 11.28
CA ALA A 38 6.73 -8.18 11.60
C ALA A 38 6.77 -8.48 13.11
N MET A 39 7.45 -7.66 13.91
CA MET A 39 7.61 -7.88 15.37
C MET A 39 6.36 -7.67 16.22
N GLY A 40 5.18 -7.42 15.63
CA GLY A 40 3.92 -7.48 16.38
C GLY A 40 3.72 -6.39 17.46
N PHE A 41 4.31 -5.20 17.28
CA PHE A 41 4.09 -4.07 18.18
C PHE A 41 2.64 -3.58 18.20
N THR A 42 2.29 -2.82 19.25
CA THR A 42 0.99 -2.16 19.39
C THR A 42 0.71 -1.26 18.18
N THR A 43 -0.55 -1.20 17.74
CA THR A 43 -0.95 -0.50 16.51
C THR A 43 -0.47 0.96 16.45
N VAL A 44 -0.55 1.68 17.58
CA VAL A 44 -0.14 3.09 17.67
C VAL A 44 1.36 3.23 17.49
N LEU A 45 2.15 2.39 18.16
CA LEU A 45 3.61 2.43 18.08
C LEU A 45 4.09 2.01 16.70
N LYS A 46 3.45 1.00 16.09
CA LYS A 46 3.71 0.56 14.73
C LYS A 46 3.49 1.70 13.73
N VAL A 47 2.33 2.35 13.76
CA VAL A 47 2.03 3.48 12.86
C VAL A 47 3.04 4.61 13.06
N GLY A 48 3.33 4.97 14.32
CA GLY A 48 4.31 6.02 14.62
C GLY A 48 5.70 5.72 14.05
N LEU A 49 6.17 4.48 14.19
CA LEU A 49 7.48 4.09 13.69
C LEU A 49 7.52 4.02 12.16
N LEU A 50 6.48 3.50 11.51
CA LEU A 50 6.39 3.48 10.05
C LEU A 50 6.41 4.90 9.47
N VAL A 51 5.68 5.83 10.07
CA VAL A 51 5.69 7.24 9.65
C VAL A 51 7.06 7.88 9.89
N ALA A 52 7.69 7.63 11.04
CA ALA A 52 9.03 8.15 11.33
C ALA A 52 10.09 7.62 10.34
N LEU A 53 10.03 6.33 10.01
CA LEU A 53 10.92 5.68 9.05
C LEU A 53 10.67 6.18 7.62
N ALA A 54 9.41 6.46 7.25
CA ALA A 54 9.09 7.10 5.97
C ALA A 54 9.64 8.53 5.88
N LEU A 55 9.50 9.32 6.95
CA LEU A 55 10.08 10.65 7.03
C LEU A 55 11.62 10.62 6.96
N ALA A 56 12.25 9.65 7.62
CA ALA A 56 13.70 9.47 7.55
C ALA A 56 14.17 9.18 6.12
N LYS A 57 13.45 8.34 5.35
CA LYS A 57 13.73 8.14 3.91
C LYS A 57 13.62 9.46 3.14
N ALA A 58 12.56 10.23 3.38
CA ALA A 58 12.35 11.52 2.71
C ALA A 58 13.44 12.54 3.04
N VAL A 59 13.90 12.59 4.29
CA VAL A 59 15.02 13.46 4.72
C VAL A 59 16.33 12.98 4.11
N LEU A 60 16.59 11.68 4.05
CA LEU A 60 17.82 11.14 3.44
C LEU A 60 17.88 11.45 1.94
N VAL A 61 16.75 11.30 1.24
CA VAL A 61 16.58 11.78 -0.14
C VAL A 61 16.86 13.29 -0.19
N ALA A 62 16.22 14.10 0.65
CA ALA A 62 16.43 15.54 0.65
C ALA A 62 17.88 15.97 0.93
N MET A 63 18.56 15.31 1.87
CA MET A 63 19.97 15.56 2.23
C MET A 63 20.93 15.09 1.15
N TYR A 64 20.65 13.98 0.47
CA TYR A 64 21.50 13.49 -0.61
C TYR A 64 21.30 14.26 -1.92
N PHE A 65 20.05 14.61 -2.24
CA PHE A 65 19.78 15.60 -3.28
C PHE A 65 20.23 17.02 -2.86
N MET A 66 20.84 17.17 -1.67
CA MET A 66 21.54 18.34 -1.14
C MET A 66 23.02 18.48 -1.51
N HIS A 67 23.38 18.12 -2.74
CA HIS A 67 24.00 19.10 -3.64
C HIS A 67 22.88 19.87 -4.36
N LEU A 68 22.06 20.59 -3.60
CA LEU A 68 20.81 21.23 -4.03
C LEU A 68 21.06 22.66 -4.50
N SER A 69 21.85 22.83 -5.57
CA SER A 69 22.13 24.15 -6.15
C SER A 69 21.79 24.30 -7.63
N PHE A 70 20.85 23.52 -8.15
CA PHE A 70 20.15 23.87 -9.38
C PHE A 70 18.65 23.59 -9.17
N GLU A 71 17.89 24.64 -8.89
CA GLU A 71 16.41 24.67 -8.95
C GLU A 71 15.63 23.86 -7.90
N ARG A 72 15.89 24.14 -6.61
CA ARG A 72 15.15 23.73 -5.39
C ARG A 72 13.62 23.52 -5.51
N ARG A 73 12.97 24.26 -6.42
CA ARG A 73 11.53 24.27 -6.65
C ARG A 73 11.04 23.02 -7.42
N ALA A 74 11.81 22.52 -8.38
CA ALA A 74 11.42 21.36 -9.19
C ALA A 74 11.34 20.05 -8.37
N LEU A 75 12.35 19.82 -7.51
CA LEU A 75 12.38 18.65 -6.62
C LEU A 75 11.27 18.70 -5.56
N TRP A 76 10.97 19.88 -5.01
CA TRP A 76 9.84 20.06 -4.08
C TRP A 76 8.49 19.83 -4.76
N ILE A 77 8.35 20.23 -6.03
CA ILE A 77 7.14 19.96 -6.82
C ILE A 77 7.01 18.46 -7.08
N ILE A 78 8.07 17.78 -7.54
CA ILE A 78 8.05 16.35 -7.87
C ILE A 78 7.85 15.47 -6.63
N ALA A 79 8.43 15.83 -5.47
CA ALA A 79 8.19 15.12 -4.21
C ALA A 79 6.84 15.51 -3.56
N GLY A 80 6.39 16.75 -3.75
CA GLY A 80 5.16 17.27 -3.18
C GLY A 80 3.90 16.77 -3.89
N ILE A 81 3.90 16.66 -5.22
CA ILE A 81 2.76 16.15 -6.01
C ILE A 81 2.27 14.78 -5.52
N PRO A 82 3.10 13.73 -5.39
CA PRO A 82 2.63 12.44 -4.92
C PRO A 82 2.17 12.50 -3.46
N LEU A 83 2.79 13.31 -2.61
CA LEU A 83 2.37 13.48 -1.21
C LEU A 83 0.97 14.13 -1.12
N VAL A 84 0.74 15.19 -1.90
CA VAL A 84 -0.56 15.87 -2.00
C VAL A 84 -1.60 14.94 -2.59
N LEU A 85 -1.25 14.17 -3.62
CA LEU A 85 -2.15 13.20 -4.24
C LEU A 85 -2.53 12.09 -3.25
N VAL A 86 -1.59 11.54 -2.48
CA VAL A 86 -1.87 10.55 -1.43
C VAL A 86 -2.76 11.15 -0.35
N ALA A 87 -2.50 12.38 0.09
CA ALA A 87 -3.34 13.06 1.08
C ALA A 87 -4.76 13.29 0.55
N PHE A 88 -4.90 13.77 -0.69
CA PHE A 88 -6.19 13.95 -1.35
C PHE A 88 -6.94 12.62 -1.50
N CYS A 89 -6.29 11.58 -2.02
CA CYS A 89 -6.86 10.25 -2.14
C CYS A 89 -7.27 9.70 -0.78
N TYR A 90 -6.47 9.83 0.27
CA TYR A 90 -6.82 9.38 1.61
C TYR A 90 -8.06 10.10 2.17
N LEU A 91 -8.11 11.43 2.02
CA LEU A 91 -9.24 12.25 2.47
C LEU A 91 -10.52 11.99 1.68
N MET A 92 -10.42 11.68 0.38
CA MET A 92 -11.56 11.35 -0.48
C MET A 92 -12.02 9.90 -0.27
N LEU A 93 -11.08 8.98 -0.04
CA LEU A 93 -11.35 7.55 0.16
C LEU A 93 -12.02 7.27 1.50
N ARG A 94 -11.65 8.01 2.57
CA ARG A 94 -12.28 7.91 3.89
C ARG A 94 -13.82 8.05 3.85
N PRO A 95 -14.40 9.11 3.26
CA PRO A 95 -15.84 9.25 3.14
C PRO A 95 -16.43 8.33 2.06
N ASP A 96 -15.71 8.03 0.97
CA ASP A 96 -16.20 7.11 -0.07
C ASP A 96 -16.40 5.68 0.46
N LEU A 97 -15.46 5.15 1.26
CA LEU A 97 -15.63 3.88 1.96
C LEU A 97 -16.84 3.91 2.91
N SER A 98 -17.09 5.05 3.56
CA SER A 98 -18.24 5.21 4.44
C SER A 98 -19.56 5.24 3.68
N ALA A 99 -19.58 5.71 2.44
CA ALA A 99 -20.76 5.74 1.58
C ALA A 99 -21.12 4.34 1.04
N ARG A 100 -20.13 3.47 0.76
CA ARG A 100 -20.33 2.10 0.27
C ARG A 100 -20.76 1.10 1.35
N ALA A 101 -20.52 1.40 2.63
CA ALA A 101 -20.96 0.56 3.74
C ALA A 101 -22.50 0.41 3.82
N TRP A 102 -23.24 1.35 3.22
CA TRP A 102 -24.71 1.35 3.22
C TRP A 102 -25.32 0.57 2.05
N THR A 103 -24.56 0.28 0.98
CA THR A 103 -25.10 -0.35 -0.25
C THR A 103 -24.87 -1.86 -0.32
N SER A 104 -24.21 -2.45 0.68
CA SER A 104 -24.07 -3.91 0.79
C SER A 104 -25.30 -4.53 1.46
N GLN A 105 -26.48 -4.32 0.87
CA GLN A 105 -27.65 -5.16 1.14
C GLN A 105 -27.53 -6.39 0.22
N PRO A 106 -27.35 -7.61 0.74
CA PRO A 106 -27.44 -8.81 -0.09
C PRO A 106 -28.88 -8.90 -0.63
N HIS A 107 -29.06 -8.69 -1.93
CA HIS A 107 -30.34 -8.90 -2.61
C HIS A 107 -30.74 -10.39 -2.46
N PRO A 108 -31.83 -10.73 -1.74
CA PRO A 108 -32.33 -12.11 -1.66
C PRO A 108 -33.12 -12.51 -2.91
N GLU A 109 -32.75 -11.99 -4.09
CA GLU A 109 -33.52 -12.08 -5.33
C GLU A 109 -32.75 -12.83 -6.42
N GLN A 110 -31.98 -13.86 -6.04
CA GLN A 110 -31.41 -14.82 -6.99
C GLN A 110 -31.61 -16.24 -6.44
N ALA A 111 -32.86 -16.59 -6.19
CA ALA A 111 -33.30 -17.98 -6.04
C ALA A 111 -34.62 -18.23 -6.81
N VAL A 112 -34.84 -17.48 -7.90
CA VAL A 112 -35.92 -17.75 -8.85
C VAL A 112 -35.25 -18.16 -10.16
N GLY A 113 -35.12 -19.47 -10.34
CA GLY A 113 -34.62 -20.03 -11.59
C GLY A 113 -34.02 -21.42 -11.46
N VAL A 114 -34.90 -22.42 -11.36
CA VAL A 114 -34.77 -23.76 -11.98
C VAL A 114 -33.65 -24.66 -11.47
N HIS A 115 -34.01 -25.70 -10.71
CA HIS A 115 -33.73 -27.14 -10.93
C HIS A 115 -34.60 -27.93 -9.92
N GLU A 116 -35.72 -28.53 -10.33
CA GLU A 116 -35.87 -29.92 -10.79
C GLU A 116 -35.84 -30.98 -9.68
N GLY A 117 -36.99 -31.67 -9.49
CA GLY A 117 -37.01 -33.12 -9.25
C GLY A 117 -37.03 -33.65 -7.82
N SER A 118 -38.13 -34.35 -7.51
CA SER A 118 -38.21 -35.59 -6.72
C SER A 118 -37.96 -35.60 -5.19
N GLU A 119 -39.04 -35.97 -4.50
CA GLU A 119 -39.07 -36.81 -3.28
C GLU A 119 -38.72 -36.16 -1.94
N THR A 120 -39.73 -35.97 -1.06
CA THR A 120 -39.81 -36.63 0.26
C THR A 120 -40.89 -35.99 1.16
N SER A 121 -41.96 -36.76 1.36
CA SER A 121 -42.77 -36.90 2.58
C SER A 121 -43.64 -35.75 3.12
N ALA A 122 -44.95 -35.93 2.94
CA ALA A 122 -46.02 -35.58 3.90
C ALA A 122 -45.72 -36.20 5.31
N PRO A 123 -46.35 -35.79 6.45
CA PRO A 123 -47.77 -35.45 6.56
C PRO A 123 -48.15 -34.27 7.49
N ALA A 124 -49.43 -33.92 7.40
CA ALA A 124 -50.17 -32.92 8.18
C ALA A 124 -50.10 -33.10 9.71
N PRO A 125 -50.31 -32.01 10.47
CA PRO A 125 -51.00 -32.07 11.74
C PRO A 125 -52.35 -31.32 11.68
N ALA A 126 -53.36 -32.01 12.22
CA ALA A 126 -54.76 -31.65 12.31
C ALA A 126 -55.03 -30.25 12.91
N GLN A 127 -55.85 -29.47 12.19
CA GLN A 127 -56.60 -28.36 12.78
C GLN A 127 -57.81 -28.94 13.54
N SER A 128 -57.74 -28.92 14.87
CA SER A 128 -58.87 -29.25 15.76
C SER A 128 -59.56 -27.96 16.22
N ALA A 129 -60.76 -27.71 15.71
CA ALA A 129 -61.70 -26.71 16.25
C ALA A 129 -62.59 -27.34 17.34
N PRO A 130 -62.98 -26.58 18.37
CA PRO A 130 -64.31 -26.76 18.98
C PRO A 130 -65.06 -25.43 19.27
N PRO A 131 -66.37 -25.50 19.59
CA PRO A 131 -67.42 -24.54 19.19
C PRO A 131 -67.67 -23.40 20.19
N GLN A 132 -68.09 -22.24 19.69
CA GLN A 132 -68.69 -21.18 20.50
C GLN A 132 -70.20 -21.43 20.56
N SER A 133 -70.69 -21.70 21.78
CA SER A 133 -72.11 -21.80 22.17
C SER A 133 -72.79 -20.44 22.24
#